data_AF-A0A8F1WK11-F1
#
_entry.id   AF-A0A8F1WK11-F1
#
_cell.length_a   1.000
_cell.length_b   1.000
_cell.length_c   1.000
_cell.angle_alpha   90.00
_cell.angle_beta   90.00
_cell.angle_gamma   90.00
#
_symmetry.space_group_name_H-M   'P 1'
#
loop_
_entity.id
_entity.type
_entity.pdbx_description
1 polymer ?
#
loop_
_entity_poly.entity_id
_entity_poly.type
_entity_poly.pdbx_seq_one_letter_code
_entity_poly.pdbx_strand_id
1 'polypeptide(L)' 'MLTISHEQLKAIVKESVKEALEEELIKMRLMFFPETSDKEMLDISNRYGKPEETSVYKETLYV' A
#
# COMPACT_ATOMS: atom_id res chain seq x y z
N MET A 1 15.66 32.97 -11.22
CA MET A 1 15.32 31.77 -12.01
C MET A 1 15.63 30.56 -11.15
N LEU A 2 14.65 29.69 -10.91
CA LEU A 2 14.94 28.36 -10.38
C LEU A 2 15.65 27.57 -11.48
N THR A 3 16.91 27.22 -11.24
CA THR A 3 17.68 26.36 -12.12
C THR A 3 17.73 24.99 -11.46
N ILE A 4 17.21 23.99 -12.17
CA ILE A 4 17.13 22.61 -11.68
C ILE A 4 18.13 21.80 -12.50
N SER A 5 18.98 21.03 -11.85
CA SER A 5 19.91 20.15 -12.56
C SER A 5 19.14 19.02 -13.26
N HIS A 6 19.74 18.44 -14.29
CA HIS A 6 19.15 17.28 -14.96
C HIS A 6 18.91 16.11 -14.00
N GLU A 7 19.82 15.91 -13.04
CA GLU A 7 19.72 14.87 -12.02
C GLU A 7 18.55 15.11 -11.07
N GLN A 8 18.37 16.36 -10.62
CA GLN A 8 17.24 16.76 -9.78
C GLN A 8 15.90 16.57 -10.51
N LEU A 9 15.83 16.96 -11.78
CA LEU A 9 14.62 16.74 -12.59
C LEU A 9 14.30 15.25 -12.72
N LYS A 10 15.32 14.42 -12.99
CA LYS A 10 15.15 12.96 -13.08
C LYS A 10 14.68 12.36 -11.75
N ALA A 11 15.18 12.86 -10.62
CA ALA A 11 14.76 12.42 -9.29
C ALA A 11 13.30 12.77 -9.01
N ILE A 12 12.88 14.00 -9.33
CA ILE A 12 11.48 14.45 -9.18
C ILE A 12 10.55 13.56 -10.01
N VAL A 13 10.86 13.36 -11.30
CA VAL A 13 10.04 12.51 -12.18
C VAL A 13 9.97 11.08 -11.65
N LYS A 14 11.09 10.53 -11.16
CA LYS A 14 11.12 9.17 -10.63
C LYS A 14 10.23 9.03 -9.39
N GLU A 15 10.27 9.98 -8.46
CA GLU A 15 9.44 9.91 -7.26
C GLU A 15 7.96 10.04 -7.61
N SER A 16 7.59 10.99 -8.49
CA SER A 16 6.19 11.15 -8.91
C SER A 16 5.63 9.90 -9.62
N VAL A 17 6.43 9.22 -10.45
CA VAL A 17 6.00 7.97 -11.09
C VAL A 17 5.88 6.85 -10.05
N LYS A 18 6.77 6.79 -9.07
CA LYS A 18 6.74 5.79 -8.01
C LYS A 18 5.49 5.96 -7.14
N GLU A 19 5.19 7.18 -6.69
CA GLU A 19 3.98 7.48 -5.90
C GLU A 19 2.72 7.07 -6.66
N ALA A 20 2.58 7.48 -7.92
CA ALA A 20 1.42 7.11 -8.75
C ALA A 20 1.30 5.59 -8.94
N LEU A 21 2.42 4.89 -9.11
CA LEU A 21 2.42 3.43 -9.26
C LEU A 21 2.05 2.72 -7.94
N GLU A 22 2.54 3.20 -6.80
CA GLU A 22 2.22 2.66 -5.48
C GLU A 22 0.71 2.73 -5.21
N GLU A 23 0.07 3.86 -5.51
CA GLU A 23 -1.39 4.03 -5.37
C GLU A 23 -2.18 3.02 -6.22
N GLU A 24 -1.82 2.86 -7.49
CA GLU A 24 -2.50 1.93 -8.40
C GLU A 24 -2.28 0.46 -7.99
N LEU A 25 -1.07 0.12 -7.51
CA LEU A 25 -0.79 -1.23 -7.00
C LEU A 25 -1.64 -1.56 -5.77
N ILE A 26 -1.90 -0.59 -4.89
CA ILE A 26 -2.79 -0.78 -3.74
C ILE A 26 -4.22 -1.02 -4.20
N LYS A 27 -4.74 -0.21 -5.13
CA LYS A 27 -6.08 -0.40 -5.70
C LYS A 27 -6.22 -1.77 -6.36
N MET A 28 -5.23 -2.19 -7.14
CA MET A 28 -5.20 -3.53 -7.73
C MET A 28 -5.18 -4.62 -6.66
N ARG A 29 -4.35 -4.50 -5.62
CA ARG A 29 -4.31 -5.48 -4.53
C ARG A 29 -5.67 -5.62 -3.84
N LEU A 30 -6.35 -4.51 -3.58
CA LEU A 30 -7.69 -4.52 -2.99
C LEU A 30 -8.73 -5.15 -3.93
N MET A 31 -8.66 -4.86 -5.23
CA MET A 31 -9.57 -5.42 -6.23
C MET A 31 -9.45 -6.95 -6.35
N PHE A 32 -8.25 -7.48 -6.18
CA PHE A 32 -7.98 -8.92 -6.23
C PHE A 32 -7.86 -9.57 -4.85
N PHE A 33 -8.15 -8.83 -3.77
CA PHE A 33 -8.13 -9.40 -2.44
C PHE A 33 -9.34 -10.32 -2.28
N PRO A 34 -9.15 -11.58 -1.85
CA PRO A 34 -10.26 -12.51 -1.70
C PRO A 34 -11.20 -12.01 -0.59
N GLU A 35 -12.50 -11.95 -0.89
CA GLU A 35 -13.50 -11.79 0.15
C GLU A 35 -13.40 -12.99 1.11
N THR A 36 -13.35 -12.70 2.41
CA THR A 36 -13.31 -13.71 3.46
C THR A 36 -14.55 -13.51 4.32
N SER A 37 -15.34 -14.55 4.52
CA SER A 37 -16.51 -14.50 5.39
C SER A 37 -16.12 -14.31 6.86
N ASP A 38 -17.03 -13.81 7.68
CA ASP A 38 -16.81 -13.67 9.13
C ASP A 38 -16.39 -14.99 9.79
N LYS A 39 -16.95 -16.11 9.31
CA LYS A 39 -16.62 -17.46 9.79
C LYS A 39 -15.18 -17.85 9.45
N GLU A 40 -14.74 -17.58 8.22
CA GLU A 40 -13.37 -17.83 7.79
C GLU A 40 -12.39 -16.92 8.52
N MET A 41 -12.73 -15.64 8.72
CA MET A 41 -11.91 -14.69 9.48
C MET A 41 -11.75 -15.14 10.94
N LEU A 42 -12.83 -15.65 11.56
CA LEU A 42 -12.81 -16.20 12.91
C LEU A 42 -11.92 -17.46 12.99
N ASP A 43 -12.01 -18.35 12.01
CA ASP A 43 -11.17 -19.55 11.93
C ASP A 43 -9.68 -19.20 11.77
N ILE A 44 -9.35 -18.22 10.93
CA ILE A 44 -7.97 -17.70 10.79
C ILE A 44 -7.46 -17.15 12.13
N SER A 45 -8.25 -16.29 12.78
CA SER A 45 -7.91 -15.72 14.10
C SER A 45 -7.70 -16.80 15.17
N ASN A 46 -8.54 -17.83 15.18
CA ASN A 46 -8.41 -18.95 16.13
C ASN A 46 -7.15 -19.79 15.88
N ARG A 47 -6.76 -19.99 14.61
CA ARG A 47 -5.59 -20.82 14.24
C ARG A 47 -4.26 -20.11 14.42
N TYR A 48 -4.21 -18.82 14.07
CA TYR A 48 -2.96 -18.07 13.98
C TYR A 48 -2.83 -16.98 15.04
N GLY A 49 -3.88 -16.77 15.85
CA GLY A 49 -3.94 -15.67 16.81
C GLY A 49 -4.15 -14.32 16.12
N LYS A 50 -3.95 -13.25 16.90
CA LYS A 50 -3.87 -11.89 16.33
C LYS A 50 -2.44 -11.62 15.87
N PRO A 51 -2.26 -10.93 14.74
CA PRO A 51 -0.93 -10.43 14.38
C PRO A 51 -0.38 -9.56 15.53
N GLU A 52 0.93 -9.60 15.74
CA GLU A 52 1.60 -8.70 16.69
C GLU A 52 1.29 -7.24 16.32
N GLU A 53 1.13 -6.35 17.30
CA GLU A 53 0.81 -4.93 17.06
C GLU A 53 1.90 -4.15 16.31
N THR A 54 3.01 -4.81 15.98
CA THR A 54 4.01 -4.34 15.03
C THR A 54 3.41 -4.35 13.62
N SER A 55 2.66 -3.30 13.28
CA SER A 55 2.19 -3.11 11.91
C SER A 55 3.40 -3.06 10.97
N VAL A 56 3.58 -4.11 10.17
CA VAL A 56 4.60 -4.11 9.10
C VAL A 56 4.26 -3.04 8.05
N TYR A 57 2.97 -2.73 7.91
CA TYR A 57 2.45 -1.69 7.04
C TYR A 57 1.08 -1.23 7.55
N LYS A 58 0.85 0.08 7.61
CA LYS A 58 -0.44 0.69 7.99
C LYS A 58 -0.69 1.88 7.09
N GLU A 59 -1.83 1.90 6.41
CA GLU A 59 -2.24 3.01 5.56
C GLU A 59 -3.71 3.36 5.82
N THR A 60 -4.00 4.65 5.84
CA THR A 60 -5.35 5.18 6.06
C THR A 60 -5.90 5.63 4.72
N LEU A 61 -6.94 4.94 4.24
CA LEU A 61 -7.63 5.30 3.00
C LEU A 61 -8.67 6.40 3.29
N TYR A 62 -8.59 7.51 2.56
CA TYR A 62 -9.68 8.48 2.47
C TYR A 62 -10.52 8.10 1.26
N VAL A 63 -11.70 7.55 1.51
CA VAL A 63 -12.69 7.19 0.48
C VAL A 63 -13.77 8.27 0.43
#